data_AF-R9GWU4-F1
#
_entry.id   AF-R9GWU4-F1
#
_cell.length_a   1.000
_cell.length_b   1.000
_cell.length_c   1.000
_cell.angle_alpha   90.00
_cell.angle_beta   90.00
_cell.angle_gamma   90.00
#
_symmetry.space_group_name_H-M   'P 1'
#
loop_
_entity.id
_entity.type
_entity.pdbx_description
1 polymer ?
#
loop_
_entity_poly.entity_id
_entity_poly.type
_entity_poly.pdbx_seq_one_letter_code
_entity_poly.pdbx_strand_id
1 'polypeptide(L)' 'MNKAWYFGYKLHLVTSVKGVFYFMDISKASVHDIHYLNDIKHSGLNNCTLIGDRGYLFKTSQLDLFNTVKDFYA' A
#
# COMPACT_ATOMS: atom_id res chain seq x y z
N MET A 1 -19.10 15.78 -26.14
CA MET A 1 -18.57 15.62 -24.76
C MET A 1 -17.23 14.92 -24.85
N ASN A 2 -16.15 15.59 -24.46
CA ASN A 2 -14.80 15.01 -24.49
C ASN A 2 -14.62 14.18 -23.20
N LYS A 3 -14.47 12.86 -23.32
CA LYS A 3 -14.24 11.99 -22.16
C LYS A 3 -12.80 12.18 -21.69
N ALA A 4 -12.61 12.75 -20.50
CA ALA A 4 -11.33 12.72 -19.81
C ALA A 4 -11.11 11.29 -19.26
N TRP A 5 -10.02 10.65 -19.66
CA TRP A 5 -9.59 9.37 -19.13
C TRP A 5 -8.55 9.59 -18.05
N TYR A 6 -8.80 9.06 -16.85
CA TYR A 6 -7.87 9.14 -15.73
C TYR A 6 -7.15 7.80 -15.58
N PHE A 7 -5.83 7.83 -15.51
CA PHE A 7 -5.00 6.67 -15.23
C PHE A 7 -4.53 6.75 -13.77
N GLY A 8 -5.00 5.82 -12.95
CA GLY A 8 -4.57 5.71 -11.56
C GLY A 8 -3.27 4.93 -11.44
N TYR A 9 -2.40 5.37 -10.53
CA TYR A 9 -1.17 4.70 -10.14
C TYR A 9 -1.08 4.63 -8.62
N LYS A 10 -0.37 3.63 -8.10
CA LYS A 10 -0.06 3.45 -6.69
C LYS A 10 1.44 3.56 -6.51
N LEU A 11 1.85 4.28 -5.49
CA LEU A 11 3.25 4.39 -5.07
C LEU A 11 3.45 3.50 -3.85
N HIS A 12 4.39 2.57 -3.94
CA HIS A 12 4.78 1.69 -2.86
C HIS A 12 6.13 2.12 -2.30
N LEU A 13 6.22 2.27 -0.98
CA LEU A 13 7.42 2.73 -0.29
C LEU A 13 7.75 1.85 0.90
N VAL A 14 9.02 1.45 1.00
CA VAL A 14 9.58 0.81 2.19
C VAL A 14 10.63 1.74 2.79
N THR A 15 10.47 2.07 4.06
CA THR A 15 11.33 3.00 4.78
C THR A 15 11.68 2.46 6.16
N SER A 16 12.86 2.82 6.66
CA SER A 16 13.15 2.66 8.09
C SER A 16 12.27 3.58 8.92
N VAL A 17 12.16 3.28 10.21
CA VAL A 17 11.58 4.19 11.21
C VAL A 17 12.27 5.56 11.28
N LYS A 18 13.49 5.69 10.75
CA LYS A 18 14.24 6.94 10.66
C LYS A 18 13.97 7.72 9.36
N GLY A 19 13.10 7.22 8.49
CA GLY A 19 12.78 7.85 7.21
C GLY A 19 13.75 7.55 6.06
N VAL A 20 14.69 6.63 6.24
CA VAL A 20 15.59 6.18 5.15
C VAL A 20 14.84 5.21 4.23
N PHE A 21 14.72 5.56 2.95
CA PHE A 21 14.08 4.71 1.93
C PHE A 21 14.97 3.54 1.52
N TYR A 22 14.35 2.36 1.38
CA TYR A 22 15.01 1.14 0.89
C TYR A 22 14.47 0.68 -0.44
N PHE A 23 13.14 0.75 -0.63
CA PHE A 23 12.47 0.37 -1.87
C PHE A 23 11.39 1.37 -2.22
N MET A 24 11.27 1.66 -3.52
CA MET A 24 10.25 2.50 -4.11
C MET A 24 9.81 1.85 -5.41
N ASP A 25 8.51 1.63 -5.57
CA ASP A 25 7.93 1.03 -6.79
C ASP A 25 6.60 1.70 -7.14
N ILE A 26 6.24 1.68 -8.42
CA ILE A 26 5.00 2.25 -8.94
C ILE A 26 4.24 1.19 -9.72
N SER A 27 2.97 0.95 -9.35
CA SER A 27 2.07 0.05 -10.08
C SER A 27 0.84 0.79 -10.59
N LYS A 28 0.15 0.22 -11.59
CA LYS A 28 -1.18 0.73 -11.99
C LYS A 28 -2.15 0.55 -10.84
N ALA A 29 -3.11 1.46 -10.68
CA ALA A 29 -4.12 1.36 -9.63
C ALA A 29 -4.96 0.07 -9.69
N SER A 30 -5.08 -0.55 -10.86
CA SER A 30 -5.77 -1.82 -11.06
C SER A 30 -5.00 -3.05 -10.56
N VAL A 31 -3.70 -2.93 -10.28
CA VAL A 31 -2.89 -4.03 -9.73
C VAL A 31 -3.20 -4.17 -8.24
N HIS A 32 -3.48 -5.38 -7.79
CA HIS A 32 -3.76 -5.66 -6.38
C HIS A 32 -2.46 -5.84 -5.59
N ASP A 33 -2.38 -5.22 -4.42
CA ASP A 33 -1.14 -5.19 -3.62
C ASP A 33 -1.09 -6.32 -2.57
N ILE A 34 -2.00 -7.29 -2.65
CA ILE A 34 -2.18 -8.38 -1.67
C ILE A 34 -0.93 -9.26 -1.47
N HIS A 35 0.00 -9.27 -2.42
CA HIS A 35 1.24 -10.05 -2.33
C HIS A 35 2.47 -9.18 -2.04
N TYR A 36 2.31 -7.86 -2.02
CA TYR A 36 3.42 -6.92 -1.92
C TYR A 36 4.27 -7.12 -0.65
N LEU A 37 3.64 -7.37 0.51
CA LEU A 37 4.38 -7.67 1.74
C LEU A 37 5.19 -8.97 1.66
N ASN A 38 4.68 -9.99 0.96
CA ASN A 38 5.43 -11.22 0.74
C ASN A 38 6.62 -10.96 -0.19
N ASP A 39 6.44 -10.15 -1.23
CA ASP A 39 7.53 -9.83 -2.17
C ASP A 39 8.66 -9.07 -1.46
N ILE A 40 8.32 -8.07 -0.64
CA ILE A 40 9.30 -7.33 0.18
C ILE A 40 9.98 -8.23 1.21
N LYS A 41 9.25 -9.17 1.82
CA LYS A 41 9.85 -10.07 2.82
C LYS A 41 11.01 -10.88 2.24
N HIS A 42 10.97 -11.18 0.94
CA HIS A 42 12.04 -11.89 0.24
C HIS A 42 13.09 -10.97 -0.41
N SER A 43 12.98 -9.64 -0.28
CA SER A 43 13.87 -8.68 -0.95
C SER A 43 15.23 -8.46 -0.26
N GLY A 44 15.50 -9.16 0.85
CA GLY A 44 16.76 -9.06 1.60
C GLY A 44 16.63 -8.32 2.95
N LEU A 45 15.42 -7.95 3.36
CA LEU A 45 15.10 -7.36 4.66
C LEU A 45 15.05 -8.41 5.79
N ASN A 46 16.13 -9.18 5.93
CA ASN A 46 16.18 -10.39 6.77
C ASN A 46 16.31 -10.12 8.28
N ASN A 47 16.65 -8.89 8.68
CA ASN A 47 16.87 -8.51 10.09
C ASN A 47 16.07 -7.25 10.48
N CYS A 48 14.81 -7.18 10.09
CA CYS A 48 13.91 -6.13 10.53
C CYS A 48 12.47 -6.63 10.66
N THR A 49 11.68 -5.95 11.49
CA THR A 49 10.24 -6.14 11.54
C THR A 49 9.58 -5.26 10.47
N LEU A 50 8.98 -5.89 9.47
CA LEU A 50 8.20 -5.18 8.46
C LEU A 50 6.83 -4.80 9.06
N ILE A 51 6.51 -3.52 9.02
CA ILE A 51 5.22 -2.98 9.46
C ILE A 51 4.51 -2.49 8.20
N GLY A 52 3.31 -3.00 7.96
CA GLY A 52 2.48 -2.64 6.81
C GLY A 52 1.04 -2.40 7.21
N ASP A 53 0.29 -1.75 6.34
CA ASP A 53 -1.15 -1.57 6.53
C ASP A 53 -1.89 -2.92 6.54
N ARG A 54 -3.01 -3.00 7.26
CA ARG A 54 -3.86 -4.20 7.30
C ARG A 54 -4.42 -4.56 5.93
N GLY A 55 -4.55 -3.61 5.00
CA GLY A 55 -4.97 -3.85 3.62
C GLY A 55 -4.08 -4.84 2.86
N TYR A 56 -2.83 -5.04 3.31
CA TYR A 56 -1.92 -6.02 2.73
C TYR A 56 -2.06 -7.45 3.30
N LEU A 57 -2.81 -7.66 4.38
CA LEU A 57 -2.88 -8.94 5.10
C LEU A 57 -4.04 -9.84 4.69
N PHE A 58 -5.17 -9.30 4.20
CA PHE A 58 -6.39 -10.10 3.93
C PHE A 58 -7.27 -9.56 2.80
N LYS A 59 -7.71 -10.45 1.89
CA LYS A 59 -8.68 -10.15 0.82
C LYS A 59 -10.11 -9.91 1.32
N THR A 60 -10.48 -10.44 2.48
CA THR A 60 -11.84 -10.34 3.07
C THR A 60 -12.04 -9.10 3.94
N SER A 61 -10.96 -8.43 4.36
CA SER A 61 -11.00 -7.20 5.15
C SER A 61 -10.62 -5.97 4.32
N GLN A 62 -10.86 -6.01 3.01
CA GLN A 62 -10.88 -4.83 2.16
C GLN A 62 -12.16 -4.03 2.45
N LEU A 63 -12.33 -3.61 3.71
CA LEU A 63 -13.22 -2.52 4.06
C LEU A 63 -12.62 -1.31 3.37
N ASP A 64 -13.34 -0.82 2.37
CA ASP A 64 -13.04 0.43 1.69
C ASP A 64 -12.61 1.47 2.72
N LEU A 65 -11.37 1.95 2.57
CA LEU A 65 -10.75 2.93 3.46
C LEU A 65 -11.62 4.19 3.54
N PHE A 66 -12.42 4.47 2.50
CA PHE A 66 -13.35 5.59 2.43
C PHE A 66 -14.74 5.30 3.04
N ASN A 67 -15.10 4.05 3.33
CA ASN A 67 -16.37 3.72 3.97
C ASN A 67 -16.29 3.69 5.51
N THR A 68 -15.10 3.85 6.10
CA THR A 68 -14.91 3.76 7.56
C THR A 68 -14.23 4.96 8.21
N VAL A 69 -14.11 6.10 7.52
CA VAL A 69 -13.84 7.36 8.21
C VAL A 69 -15.18 7.86 8.76
N LYS A 70 -15.51 7.44 9.99
CA LYS A 70 -16.32 8.31 10.83
C LYS A 70 -15.40 9.46 11.23
N ASP A 71 -15.68 10.63 10.70
CA ASP A 71 -15.10 11.89 11.18
C ASP A 71 -15.32 11.96 12.70
N PHE A 72 -14.28 11.68 13.48
CA PHE A 72 -14.26 12.06 14.88
C PHE A 72 -13.94 13.55 14.94
N TYR A 73 -14.99 14.36 14.85
CA TYR A 73 -15.01 15.67 15.50
C TYR A 73 -15.41 15.45 16.96
N ALA A 74 -14.44 15.59 17.87
CA ALA A 74 -14.56 16.14 19.23
C ALA A 74 -13.19 16.04 19.92
#